data_AF-A0A3B1CIV6-F1
#
_entry.id   AF-A0A3B1CIV6-F1
#
_cell.length_a   1.000
_cell.length_b   1.000
_cell.length_c   1.000
_cell.angle_alpha   90.00
_cell.angle_beta   90.00
_cell.angle_gamma   90.00
#
_symmetry.space_group_name_H-M   'P 1'
#
loop_
_entity.id
_entity.type
_entity.pdbx_description
1 polymer ?
#
loop_
_entity_poly.entity_id
_entity_poly.type
_entity_poly.pdbx_seq_one_letter_code
_entity_poly.pdbx_strand_id
1 'polypeptide(L)'
;MQKRILVFLAAGILMLSPITSGTVFAQVIQEKVTVSPARTLTAGEESIISSSALKVLRHIAQARADIHEKDLSHARGELKQALTLIDIIRATLPTARVKDHIWVAKKHLSYEDTEAVIPDLVPIYASLDEIADIVPVSKAREHINRVRAHLKKGNSKGAKEELELADESLVYSEVDLPLSYTETHIIDAQGFLARNEPKKAAEELKAAEDGVQFVAIDINTPLTKAKKSLWKASRDYMAGDLSATKKDLQEAKAALGKATKNADTKTKAKVSKLLKDVEAIEKEADKGAKAVGKDLKGLYERVKTLTLETMNLFEAGGTH
;
A
#
# COMPACT_ATOMS: atom_id res chain seq x y z
N MET A 1 -109.09 39.38 2.11
CA MET A 1 -109.33 38.21 1.24
C MET A 1 -108.07 37.36 1.24
N GLN A 2 -108.17 36.04 1.42
CA GLN A 2 -107.09 35.06 1.68
C GLN A 2 -105.96 35.08 0.61
N LYS A 3 -104.70 34.63 0.83
CA LYS A 3 -104.18 33.41 1.49
C LYS A 3 -102.73 33.59 2.00
N ARG A 4 -102.37 32.78 3.01
CA ARG A 4 -101.01 32.55 3.57
C ARG A 4 -100.15 31.68 2.64
N ILE A 5 -98.80 31.78 2.75
CA ILE A 5 -97.84 30.70 3.17
C ILE A 5 -96.37 30.93 2.69
N LEU A 6 -95.43 30.71 3.63
CA LEU A 6 -93.98 30.37 3.62
C LEU A 6 -92.96 31.20 2.79
N VAL A 7 -91.92 31.83 3.39
CA VAL A 7 -90.62 31.36 3.98
C VAL A 7 -89.54 31.00 2.94
N PHE A 8 -88.37 31.63 3.10
CA PHE A 8 -86.95 31.18 2.94
C PHE A 8 -86.11 32.37 2.41
N LEU A 9 -85.30 33.05 3.24
CA LEU A 9 -83.92 32.74 3.66
C LEU A 9 -82.93 32.64 2.48
N ALA A 10 -82.11 33.68 2.28
CA ALA A 10 -80.91 33.63 1.44
C ALA A 10 -79.76 34.33 2.16
N ALA A 11 -78.76 33.54 2.54
CA ALA A 11 -77.55 33.93 3.25
C ALA A 11 -76.47 34.39 2.26
N GLY A 12 -75.89 35.57 2.49
CA GLY A 12 -74.63 36.01 1.90
C GLY A 12 -73.62 36.24 3.01
N ILE A 13 -72.78 35.23 3.30
CA ILE A 13 -71.69 35.34 4.27
C ILE A 13 -70.38 35.45 3.49
N LEU A 14 -69.77 36.64 3.56
CA LEU A 14 -68.36 36.89 3.29
C LEU A 14 -67.52 36.05 4.26
N MET A 15 -66.87 34.99 3.77
CA MET A 15 -65.89 34.23 4.54
C MET A 15 -64.51 34.85 4.36
N LEU A 16 -63.97 35.38 5.47
CA LEU A 16 -62.55 35.65 5.66
C LEU A 16 -61.75 34.36 5.42
N SER A 17 -60.78 34.40 4.51
CA SER A 17 -59.76 33.34 4.40
C SER A 17 -58.76 33.47 5.55
N PRO A 18 -58.54 32.45 6.39
CA PRO A 18 -57.44 32.45 7.34
C PRO A 18 -56.12 32.23 6.61
N ILE A 19 -55.14 33.10 6.89
CA ILE A 19 -53.73 32.87 6.55
C ILE A 19 -53.27 31.70 7.43
N THR A 20 -53.33 30.48 6.90
CA THR A 20 -52.66 29.35 7.52
C THR A 20 -51.17 29.48 7.24
N SER A 21 -50.41 30.01 8.19
CA SER A 21 -48.97 29.84 8.26
C SER A 21 -48.67 28.36 8.50
N GLY A 22 -48.76 27.56 7.44
CA GLY A 22 -48.22 26.22 7.42
C GLY A 22 -46.70 26.35 7.44
N THR A 23 -46.10 26.16 8.61
CA THR A 23 -44.70 25.76 8.69
C THR A 23 -44.56 24.49 7.86
N VAL A 24 -44.03 24.61 6.64
CA VAL A 24 -43.46 23.48 5.92
C VAL A 24 -42.27 23.07 6.77
N PHE A 25 -42.49 22.12 7.68
CA PHE A 25 -41.38 21.33 8.19
C PHE A 25 -40.78 20.69 6.96
N ALA A 26 -39.67 21.23 6.48
CA ALA A 26 -38.79 20.52 5.59
C ALA A 26 -38.55 19.19 6.29
N GLN A 27 -39.14 18.13 5.74
CA GLN A 27 -38.79 16.77 6.10
C GLN A 27 -37.29 16.72 5.82
N VAL A 28 -36.50 16.85 6.88
CA VAL A 28 -35.09 16.52 6.84
C VAL A 28 -35.12 15.04 6.54
N ILE A 29 -34.98 14.71 5.25
CA ILE A 29 -34.59 13.39 4.82
C ILE A 29 -33.21 13.26 5.44
N GLN A 30 -33.14 12.74 6.67
CA GLN A 30 -31.94 12.11 7.16
C GLN A 30 -31.79 10.87 6.30
N GLU A 31 -31.20 11.08 5.12
CA GLU A 31 -30.63 10.00 4.35
C GLU A 31 -29.61 9.39 5.29
N LYS A 32 -30.00 8.28 5.92
CA LYS A 32 -29.08 7.42 6.63
C LYS A 32 -28.19 6.85 5.53
N VAL A 33 -27.16 7.63 5.17
CA VAL A 33 -26.08 7.18 4.31
C VAL A 33 -25.46 6.04 5.10
N THR A 34 -25.92 4.84 4.77
CA THR A 34 -25.35 3.63 5.28
C THR A 34 -24.08 3.49 4.49
N VAL A 35 -23.01 4.14 4.95
CA VAL A 35 -21.67 3.96 4.42
C VAL A 35 -21.36 2.49 4.72
N SER A 36 -21.65 1.62 3.76
CA SER A 36 -21.15 0.26 3.81
C SER A 36 -19.63 0.37 3.77
N PRO A 37 -18.87 -0.33 4.64
CA PRO A 37 -17.42 -0.26 4.62
C PRO A 37 -16.92 -0.55 3.21
N ALA A 38 -16.28 0.46 2.62
CA ALA A 38 -15.78 0.39 1.27
C ALA A 38 -14.51 -0.49 1.27
N ARG A 39 -14.67 -1.72 0.75
CA ARG A 39 -13.64 -2.70 0.37
C ARG A 39 -12.33 -2.66 1.16
N THR A 40 -12.15 -3.55 2.13
CA THR A 40 -10.81 -3.91 2.61
C THR A 40 -10.01 -4.62 1.51
N LEU A 41 -8.67 -4.55 1.53
CA LEU A 41 -7.85 -5.45 0.71
C LEU A 41 -8.28 -6.90 0.97
N THR A 42 -8.49 -7.65 -0.10
CA THR A 42 -8.78 -9.08 0.03
C THR A 42 -7.49 -9.82 0.32
N ALA A 43 -7.57 -10.96 1.02
CA ALA A 43 -6.41 -11.83 1.26
C ALA A 43 -5.70 -12.26 -0.05
N GLY A 44 -6.42 -12.27 -1.19
CA GLY A 44 -5.85 -12.51 -2.51
C GLY A 44 -4.97 -11.36 -2.99
N GLU A 45 -5.41 -10.12 -2.81
CA GLU A 45 -4.66 -8.92 -3.20
C GLU A 45 -3.42 -8.72 -2.34
N GLU A 46 -3.53 -8.91 -1.02
CA GLU A 46 -2.39 -8.89 -0.11
C GLU A 46 -1.34 -9.94 -0.49
N SER A 47 -1.78 -11.13 -0.91
CA SER A 47 -0.90 -12.19 -1.39
C SER A 47 -0.21 -11.83 -2.71
N ILE A 48 -0.92 -11.21 -3.66
CA ILE A 48 -0.36 -10.72 -4.93
C ILE A 48 0.69 -9.63 -4.67
N ILE A 49 0.38 -8.64 -3.82
CA ILE A 49 1.29 -7.56 -3.44
C ILE A 49 2.54 -8.15 -2.77
N SER A 50 2.36 -8.98 -1.75
CA SER A 50 3.46 -9.57 -0.98
C SER A 50 4.35 -10.49 -1.82
N SER A 51 3.76 -11.30 -2.70
CA SER A 51 4.52 -12.22 -3.56
C SER A 51 5.25 -11.49 -4.67
N SER A 52 4.67 -10.41 -5.20
CA SER A 52 5.30 -9.58 -6.22
C SER A 52 6.45 -8.77 -5.63
N ALA A 53 6.30 -8.17 -4.44
CA ALA A 53 7.36 -7.43 -3.76
C ALA A 53 8.60 -8.32 -3.49
N LEU A 54 8.38 -9.57 -3.05
CA LEU A 54 9.48 -10.53 -2.87
C LEU A 54 10.18 -10.87 -4.20
N LYS A 55 9.42 -10.99 -5.29
CA LYS A 55 9.99 -11.22 -6.63
C LYS A 55 10.78 -10.01 -7.12
N VAL A 56 10.32 -8.78 -6.87
CA VAL A 56 11.08 -7.55 -7.18
C VAL A 56 12.48 -7.62 -6.53
N LEU A 57 12.54 -7.89 -5.22
CA LEU A 57 13.81 -8.01 -4.51
C LEU A 57 14.69 -9.15 -5.04
N ARG A 58 14.09 -10.26 -5.45
CA ARG A 58 14.82 -11.37 -6.07
C ARG A 58 15.45 -10.96 -7.40
N HIS A 59 14.70 -10.28 -8.26
CA HIS A 59 15.19 -9.80 -9.55
C HIS A 59 16.30 -8.75 -9.38
N ILE A 60 16.18 -7.86 -8.38
CA ILE A 60 17.25 -6.91 -8.05
C ILE A 60 18.53 -7.65 -7.61
N ALA A 61 18.41 -8.62 -6.70
CA ALA A 61 19.55 -9.41 -6.22
C ALA A 61 20.21 -10.22 -7.35
N GLN A 62 19.40 -10.84 -8.23
CA GLN A 62 19.90 -11.56 -9.40
C GLN A 62 20.61 -10.61 -10.37
N ALA A 63 20.02 -9.45 -10.67
CA ALA A 63 20.67 -8.45 -11.53
C ALA A 63 22.02 -7.99 -10.97
N ARG A 64 22.16 -7.82 -9.64
CA ARG A 64 23.45 -7.51 -9.01
C ARG A 64 24.47 -8.65 -9.17
N ALA A 65 24.04 -9.90 -9.02
CA ALA A 65 24.89 -11.07 -9.24
C ALA A 65 25.35 -11.14 -10.71
N ASP A 66 24.43 -10.95 -11.66
CA ASP A 66 24.73 -10.96 -13.09
C ASP A 66 25.70 -9.83 -13.48
N ILE A 67 25.54 -8.64 -12.88
CA ILE A 67 26.48 -7.52 -13.06
C ILE A 67 27.88 -7.91 -12.60
N HIS A 68 28.00 -8.58 -11.46
CA HIS A 68 29.28 -9.08 -10.94
C HIS A 68 29.89 -10.15 -11.85
N GLU A 69 29.07 -11.04 -12.40
CA GLU A 69 29.46 -12.07 -13.37
C GLU A 69 29.67 -11.52 -14.80
N LYS A 70 29.43 -10.22 -15.01
CA LYS A 70 29.51 -9.50 -16.30
C LYS A 70 28.44 -9.92 -17.32
N ASP A 71 27.40 -10.63 -16.92
CA ASP A 71 26.22 -10.89 -17.74
C ASP A 71 25.25 -9.69 -17.72
N LEU A 72 25.67 -8.61 -18.38
CA LEU A 72 24.89 -7.37 -18.42
C LEU A 72 23.59 -7.51 -19.23
N SER A 73 23.47 -8.54 -20.07
CA SER A 73 22.25 -8.79 -20.83
C SER A 73 21.18 -9.39 -19.92
N HIS A 74 21.55 -10.41 -19.14
CA HIS A 74 20.66 -11.02 -18.17
C HIS A 74 20.27 -10.03 -17.07
N ALA A 75 21.22 -9.23 -16.56
CA ALA A 75 20.94 -8.18 -15.57
C ALA A 75 19.84 -7.20 -16.04
N ARG A 76 19.89 -6.74 -17.30
CA ARG A 76 18.85 -5.85 -17.86
C ARG A 76 17.49 -6.55 -17.95
N GLY A 77 17.49 -7.84 -18.27
CA GLY A 77 16.28 -8.67 -18.29
C GLY A 77 15.63 -8.76 -16.91
N GLU A 78 16.42 -9.05 -15.88
CA GLU A 78 15.98 -9.10 -14.49
C GLU A 78 15.41 -7.76 -14.01
N LEU A 79 16.08 -6.63 -14.31
CA LEU A 79 15.56 -5.30 -13.96
C LEU A 79 14.23 -4.97 -14.65
N LYS A 80 14.02 -5.44 -15.89
CA LYS A 80 12.73 -5.28 -16.58
C LYS A 80 11.60 -6.07 -15.90
N GLN A 81 11.90 -7.28 -15.42
CA GLN A 81 10.95 -8.07 -14.65
C GLN A 81 10.61 -7.40 -13.31
N ALA A 82 11.61 -6.84 -12.63
CA ALA A 82 11.41 -6.08 -11.40
C ALA A 82 10.44 -4.90 -11.61
N LEU A 83 10.63 -4.08 -12.66
CA LEU A 83 9.71 -2.98 -12.98
C LEU A 83 8.29 -3.47 -13.29
N THR A 84 8.16 -4.55 -14.06
CA THR A 84 6.84 -5.14 -14.38
C THR A 84 6.09 -5.55 -13.11
N LEU A 85 6.80 -6.09 -12.12
CA LEU A 85 6.20 -6.48 -10.83
C LEU A 85 5.86 -5.28 -9.95
N ILE A 86 6.64 -4.20 -10.00
CA ILE A 86 6.28 -2.93 -9.34
C ILE A 86 4.98 -2.39 -9.92
N ASP A 87 4.79 -2.45 -11.23
CA ASP A 87 3.54 -2.05 -11.89
C ASP A 87 2.35 -2.92 -11.45
N ILE A 88 2.54 -4.23 -11.33
CA ILE A 88 1.50 -5.14 -10.81
C ILE A 88 1.13 -4.79 -9.37
N ILE A 89 2.12 -4.53 -8.50
CA ILE A 89 1.86 -4.11 -7.12
C ILE A 89 1.04 -2.83 -7.13
N ARG A 90 1.47 -1.81 -7.89
CA ARG A 90 0.75 -0.53 -8.01
C ARG A 90 -0.68 -0.74 -8.46
N ALA A 91 -0.91 -1.51 -9.52
CA ALA A 91 -2.26 -1.79 -10.03
C ALA A 91 -3.15 -2.54 -9.02
N THR A 92 -2.55 -3.24 -8.04
CA THR A 92 -3.26 -3.98 -6.99
C THR A 92 -3.53 -3.11 -5.76
N LEU A 93 -2.84 -1.96 -5.60
CA LEU A 93 -3.06 -1.07 -4.46
C LEU A 93 -4.41 -0.35 -4.58
N PRO A 94 -5.12 -0.13 -3.45
CA PRO A 94 -6.39 0.59 -3.46
C PRO A 94 -6.21 2.05 -3.93
N THR A 95 -5.01 2.63 -3.78
CA THR A 95 -4.68 3.97 -4.24
C THR A 95 -4.51 4.09 -5.76
N ALA A 96 -4.37 2.99 -6.50
CA ALA A 96 -4.07 2.98 -7.93
C ALA A 96 -5.07 3.83 -8.74
N ARG A 97 -6.36 3.58 -8.51
CA ARG A 97 -7.45 4.28 -9.19
C ARG A 97 -7.45 5.78 -8.88
N VAL A 98 -7.15 6.16 -7.63
CA VAL A 98 -7.04 7.57 -7.25
C VAL A 98 -5.89 8.24 -8.00
N LYS A 99 -4.74 7.57 -8.09
CA LYS A 99 -3.55 8.06 -8.78
C LYS A 99 -3.77 8.19 -10.30
N ASP A 100 -4.49 7.26 -10.91
CA ASP A 100 -4.89 7.35 -12.32
C ASP A 100 -5.77 8.59 -12.58
N HIS A 101 -6.76 8.83 -11.73
CA HIS A 101 -7.60 10.03 -11.84
C HIS A 101 -6.81 11.32 -11.63
N ILE A 102 -5.86 11.35 -10.68
CA ILE A 102 -4.94 12.48 -10.48
C ILE A 102 -4.06 12.69 -11.73
N TRP A 103 -3.56 11.61 -12.34
CA TRP A 103 -2.77 11.69 -13.56
C TRP A 103 -3.57 12.27 -14.74
N VAL A 104 -4.82 11.84 -14.92
CA VAL A 104 -5.73 12.40 -15.95
C VAL A 104 -5.93 13.90 -15.72
N ALA A 105 -6.23 14.32 -14.50
CA ALA A 105 -6.38 15.73 -14.15
C ALA A 105 -5.09 16.55 -14.43
N LYS A 106 -3.91 16.00 -14.11
CA LYS A 106 -2.59 16.62 -14.44
C LYS A 106 -2.39 16.74 -15.94
N LYS A 107 -2.83 15.75 -16.73
CA LYS A 107 -2.77 15.78 -18.20
C LYS A 107 -3.67 16.87 -18.76
N HIS A 108 -4.93 16.97 -18.36
CA HIS A 108 -5.82 18.05 -18.82
C HIS A 108 -5.29 19.45 -18.44
N LEU A 109 -4.75 19.62 -17.23
CA LEU A 109 -4.07 20.86 -16.81
C LEU A 109 -2.88 21.23 -17.70
N SER A 110 -2.18 20.25 -18.29
CA SER A 110 -1.02 20.48 -19.14
C SER A 110 -1.38 20.96 -20.55
N TYR A 111 -2.66 20.87 -20.94
CA TYR A 111 -3.18 21.38 -22.22
C TYR A 111 -3.91 22.73 -22.05
N GLU A 112 -3.67 23.44 -20.94
CA GLU A 112 -4.27 24.75 -20.58
C GLU A 112 -5.80 24.79 -20.47
N ASP A 113 -6.47 23.63 -20.48
CA ASP A 113 -7.91 23.54 -20.30
C ASP A 113 -8.29 23.50 -18.80
N THR A 114 -8.24 24.67 -18.17
CA THR A 114 -8.58 24.83 -16.75
C THR A 114 -10.05 24.55 -16.41
N GLU A 115 -10.96 24.66 -17.36
CA GLU A 115 -12.39 24.36 -17.15
C GLU A 115 -12.66 22.84 -17.20
N ALA A 116 -11.93 22.09 -18.04
CA ALA A 116 -12.04 20.63 -18.13
C ALA A 116 -11.56 19.87 -16.88
N VAL A 117 -10.78 20.51 -16.00
CA VAL A 117 -10.16 19.84 -14.84
C VAL A 117 -11.11 19.77 -13.64
N ILE A 118 -12.11 20.65 -13.55
CA ILE A 118 -13.08 20.63 -12.43
C ILE A 118 -13.90 19.33 -12.40
N PRO A 119 -14.42 18.82 -13.54
CA PRO A 119 -15.05 17.51 -13.62
C PRO A 119 -14.15 16.36 -13.16
N ASP A 120 -12.84 16.41 -13.44
CA ASP A 120 -11.88 15.35 -13.07
C ASP A 120 -11.65 15.26 -11.56
N LEU A 121 -11.93 16.32 -10.80
CA LEU A 121 -11.81 16.26 -9.33
C LEU A 121 -12.87 15.35 -8.70
N VAL A 122 -14.04 15.20 -9.32
CA VAL A 122 -15.15 14.38 -8.81
C VAL A 122 -14.77 12.91 -8.66
N PRO A 123 -14.25 12.20 -9.70
CA PRO A 123 -13.81 10.82 -9.55
C PRO A 123 -12.61 10.67 -8.60
N ILE A 124 -11.77 11.70 -8.43
CA ILE A 124 -10.71 11.69 -7.40
C ILE A 124 -11.33 11.67 -6.00
N TYR A 125 -12.30 12.53 -5.68
CA TYR A 125 -12.98 12.51 -4.38
C TYR A 125 -13.71 11.19 -4.13
N ALA A 126 -14.45 10.68 -5.12
CA ALA A 126 -15.14 9.40 -5.00
C ALA A 126 -14.17 8.25 -4.71
N SER A 127 -13.03 8.21 -5.41
CA SER A 127 -12.00 7.19 -5.17
C SER A 127 -11.30 7.38 -3.81
N LEU A 128 -11.15 8.62 -3.32
CA LEU A 128 -10.65 8.89 -1.97
C LEU A 128 -11.65 8.48 -0.88
N ASP A 129 -12.96 8.54 -1.14
CA ASP A 129 -14.01 8.03 -0.25
C ASP A 129 -13.98 6.49 -0.19
N GLU A 130 -13.80 5.83 -1.33
CA GLU A 130 -13.72 4.37 -1.45
C GLU A 130 -12.57 3.75 -0.63
N ILE A 131 -11.48 4.50 -0.40
CA ILE A 131 -10.27 3.98 0.23
C ILE A 131 -9.99 4.58 1.61
N ALA A 132 -10.84 5.49 2.10
CA ALA A 132 -10.59 6.28 3.30
C ALA A 132 -10.40 5.41 4.57
N ASP A 133 -11.02 4.22 4.59
CA ASP A 133 -10.92 3.26 5.69
C ASP A 133 -9.66 2.37 5.60
N ILE A 134 -8.94 2.40 4.47
CA ILE A 134 -7.77 1.55 4.18
C ILE A 134 -6.47 2.36 4.24
N VAL A 135 -6.52 3.62 3.80
CA VAL A 135 -5.36 4.49 3.59
C VAL A 135 -5.65 5.86 4.19
N PRO A 136 -4.69 6.50 4.89
CA PRO A 136 -4.87 7.88 5.35
C PRO A 136 -5.01 8.86 4.17
N VAL A 137 -6.23 9.27 3.87
CA VAL A 137 -6.54 10.17 2.73
C VAL A 137 -6.66 11.65 3.11
N SER A 138 -6.54 12.01 4.39
CA SER A 138 -6.80 13.37 4.87
C SER A 138 -5.91 14.42 4.19
N LYS A 139 -4.60 14.16 4.11
CA LYS A 139 -3.64 15.03 3.41
C LYS A 139 -3.93 15.14 1.92
N ALA A 140 -4.26 14.02 1.26
CA ALA A 140 -4.63 14.02 -0.15
C ALA A 140 -5.85 14.89 -0.40
N ARG A 141 -6.88 14.78 0.43
CA ARG A 141 -8.08 15.63 0.36
C ARG A 141 -7.75 17.11 0.53
N GLU A 142 -6.88 17.45 1.46
CA GLU A 142 -6.45 18.84 1.63
C GLU A 142 -5.78 19.40 0.37
N HIS A 143 -4.88 18.63 -0.25
CA HIS A 143 -4.24 19.01 -1.52
C HIS A 143 -5.28 19.14 -2.65
N ILE A 144 -6.19 18.17 -2.83
CA ILE A 144 -7.27 18.27 -3.83
C ILE A 144 -8.21 19.46 -3.58
N ASN A 145 -8.49 19.82 -2.33
CA ASN A 145 -9.25 21.03 -2.00
C ASN A 145 -8.49 22.30 -2.43
N ARG A 146 -7.16 22.33 -2.26
CA ARG A 146 -6.30 23.42 -2.72
C ARG A 146 -6.25 23.51 -4.25
N VAL A 147 -6.30 22.39 -4.98
CA VAL A 147 -6.43 22.38 -6.46
C VAL A 147 -7.64 23.22 -6.90
N ARG A 148 -8.81 22.99 -6.30
CA ARG A 148 -10.02 23.79 -6.61
C ARG A 148 -9.82 25.28 -6.32
N ALA A 149 -9.12 25.62 -5.24
CA ALA A 149 -8.82 27.01 -4.90
C ALA A 149 -7.85 27.67 -5.90
N HIS A 150 -6.87 26.92 -6.41
CA HIS A 150 -5.94 27.38 -7.45
C HIS A 150 -6.63 27.56 -8.81
N LEU A 151 -7.49 26.60 -9.22
CA LEU A 151 -8.27 26.68 -10.46
C LEU A 151 -9.20 27.90 -10.48
N LYS A 152 -9.90 28.20 -9.37
CA LYS A 152 -10.74 29.40 -9.23
C LYS A 152 -9.97 30.73 -9.43
N LYS A 153 -8.66 30.72 -9.21
CA LYS A 153 -7.77 31.87 -9.36
C LYS A 153 -7.04 31.89 -10.70
N GLY A 154 -7.35 30.96 -11.61
CA GLY A 154 -6.62 30.78 -12.88
C GLY A 154 -5.17 30.33 -12.69
N ASN A 155 -4.81 29.78 -11.53
CA ASN A 155 -3.44 29.39 -11.20
C ASN A 155 -3.20 27.90 -11.54
N SER A 156 -3.02 27.60 -12.82
CA SER A 156 -2.78 26.23 -13.31
C SER A 156 -1.50 25.62 -12.75
N LYS A 157 -0.46 26.42 -12.53
CA LYS A 157 0.81 25.95 -11.96
C LYS A 157 0.63 25.46 -10.53
N GLY A 158 -0.01 26.26 -9.68
CA GLY A 158 -0.31 25.86 -8.30
C GLY A 158 -1.30 24.69 -8.22
N ALA A 159 -2.27 24.61 -9.14
CA ALA A 159 -3.15 23.45 -9.25
C ALA A 159 -2.38 22.16 -9.57
N LYS A 160 -1.39 22.23 -10.46
CA LYS A 160 -0.52 21.10 -10.80
C LYS A 160 0.38 20.69 -9.64
N GLU A 161 0.98 21.65 -8.94
CA GLU A 161 1.80 21.40 -7.74
C GLU A 161 0.97 20.72 -6.64
N GLU A 162 -0.26 21.18 -6.39
CA GLU A 162 -1.14 20.54 -5.41
C GLU A 162 -1.60 19.13 -5.83
N LEU A 163 -1.80 18.86 -7.14
CA LEU A 163 -2.05 17.49 -7.62
C LEU A 163 -0.85 16.57 -7.41
N GLU A 164 0.38 17.08 -7.56
CA GLU A 164 1.61 16.32 -7.26
C GLU A 164 1.66 15.96 -5.77
N LEU A 165 1.46 16.95 -4.90
CA LEU A 165 1.46 16.74 -3.46
C LEU A 165 0.32 15.82 -3.01
N ALA A 166 -0.84 15.86 -3.69
CA ALA A 166 -1.92 14.90 -3.46
C ALA A 166 -1.49 13.47 -3.77
N ASP A 167 -0.84 13.23 -4.91
CA ASP A 167 -0.30 11.92 -5.28
C ASP A 167 0.79 11.43 -4.30
N GLU A 168 1.69 12.31 -3.89
CA GLU A 168 2.72 12.04 -2.86
C GLU A 168 2.11 11.72 -1.49
N SER A 169 1.01 12.37 -1.13
CA SER A 169 0.32 12.10 0.14
C SER A 169 -0.47 10.79 0.15
N LEU A 170 -0.70 10.20 -1.03
CA LEU A 170 -1.31 8.87 -1.21
C LEU A 170 -0.28 7.74 -1.28
N VAL A 171 0.96 8.02 -0.86
CA VAL A 171 1.93 6.97 -0.55
C VAL A 171 1.37 6.18 0.62
N TYR A 172 0.73 5.06 0.28
CA TYR A 172 0.44 4.01 1.24
C TYR A 172 1.77 3.61 1.89
N SER A 173 1.75 3.34 3.19
CA SER A 173 2.87 2.67 3.86
C SER A 173 3.02 1.31 3.20
N GLU A 174 3.82 1.24 2.13
CA GLU A 174 4.09 0.04 1.37
C GLU A 174 4.85 -0.90 2.32
N VAL A 175 4.08 -1.81 2.91
CA VAL A 175 4.58 -2.79 3.86
C VAL A 175 5.68 -3.57 3.14
N ASP A 176 6.91 -3.41 3.62
CA ASP A 176 8.12 -4.12 3.22
C ASP A 176 8.85 -3.68 1.91
N LEU A 177 8.42 -2.68 1.12
CA LEU A 177 9.19 -2.18 -0.04
C LEU A 177 8.78 -0.75 -0.45
N PRO A 178 9.66 0.29 -0.35
CA PRO A 178 9.31 1.63 -0.84
C PRO A 178 9.34 1.66 -2.38
N LEU A 179 8.23 1.32 -3.03
CA LEU A 179 8.09 1.10 -4.48
C LEU A 179 8.66 2.26 -5.29
N SER A 180 8.35 3.52 -4.96
CA SER A 180 8.89 4.66 -5.70
C SER A 180 10.41 4.82 -5.55
N TYR A 181 10.94 4.57 -4.35
CA TYR A 181 12.39 4.60 -4.09
C TYR A 181 13.10 3.45 -4.82
N THR A 182 12.57 2.23 -4.69
CA THR A 182 13.08 1.03 -5.35
C THR A 182 13.02 1.18 -6.88
N GLU A 183 11.92 1.68 -7.43
CA GLU A 183 11.77 1.93 -8.86
C GLU A 183 12.81 2.93 -9.37
N THR A 184 12.99 4.06 -8.67
CA THR A 184 13.97 5.08 -9.04
C THR A 184 15.36 4.47 -9.16
N HIS A 185 15.79 3.69 -8.17
CA HIS A 185 17.09 3.02 -8.18
C HIS A 185 17.19 1.93 -9.28
N ILE A 186 16.10 1.23 -9.61
CA ILE A 186 16.10 0.29 -10.75
C ILE A 186 16.27 1.05 -12.08
N ILE A 187 15.57 2.17 -12.27
CA ILE A 187 15.66 3.00 -13.47
C ILE A 187 17.06 3.59 -13.62
N ASP A 188 17.63 4.11 -12.53
CA ASP A 188 19.00 4.64 -12.52
C ASP A 188 20.02 3.53 -12.83
N ALA A 189 19.86 2.35 -12.26
CA ALA A 189 20.68 1.18 -12.58
C ALA A 189 20.59 0.81 -14.06
N GLN A 190 19.40 0.79 -14.66
CA GLN A 190 19.23 0.57 -16.10
C GLN A 190 19.95 1.64 -16.92
N GLY A 191 19.86 2.92 -16.52
CA GLY A 191 20.57 4.03 -17.13
C GLY A 191 22.09 3.86 -17.07
N PHE A 192 22.62 3.41 -15.93
CA PHE A 192 24.04 3.10 -15.77
C PHE A 192 24.47 1.89 -16.63
N LEU A 193 23.66 0.83 -16.70
CA LEU A 193 23.94 -0.30 -17.59
C LEU A 193 23.91 0.11 -19.07
N ALA A 194 23.04 1.04 -19.46
CA ALA A 194 23.01 1.59 -20.83
C ALA A 194 24.28 2.39 -21.16
N ARG A 195 24.85 3.08 -20.16
CA ARG A 195 26.13 3.81 -20.27
C ARG A 195 27.37 2.92 -20.07
N ASN A 196 27.20 1.61 -19.94
CA ASN A 196 28.28 0.66 -19.64
C ASN A 196 29.03 0.99 -18.33
N GLU A 197 28.29 1.44 -17.31
CA GLU A 197 28.80 1.76 -15.97
C GLU A 197 28.29 0.72 -14.93
N PRO A 198 28.66 -0.57 -15.02
CA PRO A 198 28.09 -1.65 -14.22
C PRO A 198 28.30 -1.49 -12.71
N LYS A 199 29.42 -0.86 -12.31
CA LYS A 199 29.70 -0.62 -10.89
C LYS A 199 28.68 0.33 -10.26
N LYS A 200 28.34 1.43 -10.94
CA LYS A 200 27.32 2.39 -10.49
C LYS A 200 25.94 1.74 -10.49
N ALA A 201 25.62 0.93 -11.50
CA ALA A 201 24.39 0.15 -11.50
C ALA A 201 24.28 -0.77 -10.27
N ALA A 202 25.34 -1.49 -9.92
CA ALA A 202 25.35 -2.34 -8.73
C ALA A 202 25.21 -1.57 -7.41
N GLU A 203 25.70 -0.33 -7.34
CA GLU A 203 25.55 0.58 -6.20
C GLU A 203 24.09 1.05 -6.07
N GLU A 204 23.44 1.45 -7.16
CA GLU A 204 22.00 1.81 -7.15
C GLU A 204 21.12 0.63 -6.73
N LEU A 205 21.38 -0.56 -7.27
CA LEU A 205 20.62 -1.76 -6.88
C LEU A 205 20.85 -2.15 -5.42
N LYS A 206 22.06 -1.91 -4.90
CA LYS A 206 22.34 -2.09 -3.47
C LYS A 206 21.53 -1.09 -2.63
N ALA A 207 21.43 0.17 -3.07
CA ALA A 207 20.60 1.17 -2.41
C ALA A 207 19.11 0.76 -2.43
N ALA A 208 18.60 0.24 -3.55
CA ALA A 208 17.24 -0.29 -3.64
C ALA A 208 16.96 -1.41 -2.62
N GLU A 209 17.93 -2.32 -2.41
CA GLU A 209 17.83 -3.39 -1.41
C GLU A 209 17.94 -2.88 0.03
N ASP A 210 18.87 -1.95 0.29
CA ASP A 210 19.10 -1.39 1.62
C ASP A 210 17.95 -0.44 2.03
N GLY A 211 17.25 0.13 1.05
CA GLY A 211 16.05 0.95 1.22
C GLY A 211 14.82 0.18 1.68
N VAL A 212 14.86 -1.16 1.69
CA VAL A 212 13.79 -1.99 2.25
C VAL A 212 13.67 -1.75 3.75
N GLN A 213 12.81 -0.79 4.10
CA GLN A 213 12.37 -0.57 5.46
C GLN A 213 11.27 -1.57 5.79
N PHE A 214 11.59 -2.55 6.63
CA PHE A 214 10.57 -3.37 7.29
C PHE A 214 9.79 -2.46 8.25
N VAL A 215 8.69 -1.85 7.78
CA VAL A 215 7.71 -1.13 8.62
C VAL A 215 6.78 -2.15 9.30
N ALA A 216 7.38 -3.10 10.02
CA ALA A 216 6.79 -3.53 11.28
C ALA A 216 7.39 -2.67 12.41
N ILE A 217 7.45 -1.36 12.17
CA ILE A 217 8.04 -0.42 13.11
C ILE A 217 7.14 -0.21 14.34
N ASP A 218 5.83 -0.51 14.28
CA ASP A 218 5.01 -0.47 15.50
C ASP A 218 4.91 -1.78 16.27
N ILE A 219 5.44 -2.89 15.74
CA ILE A 219 5.69 -4.05 16.58
C ILE A 219 7.09 -4.59 16.28
N ASN A 220 8.07 -4.03 17.00
CA ASN A 220 9.45 -4.49 17.09
C ASN A 220 9.54 -5.89 17.75
N THR A 221 8.71 -6.84 17.28
CA THR A 221 8.61 -8.17 17.82
C THR A 221 9.87 -8.96 17.47
N PRO A 222 10.22 -9.91 18.33
CA PRO A 222 11.26 -10.86 18.00
C PRO A 222 11.02 -11.67 16.71
N LEU A 223 9.77 -11.89 16.28
CA LEU A 223 9.46 -12.60 15.03
C LEU A 223 9.77 -11.75 13.79
N THR A 224 9.46 -10.46 13.81
CA THR A 224 9.78 -9.58 12.68
C THR A 224 11.29 -9.42 12.51
N LYS A 225 12.03 -9.32 13.62
CA LYS A 225 13.51 -9.32 13.58
C LYS A 225 14.05 -10.59 12.95
N ALA A 226 13.48 -11.75 13.29
CA ALA A 226 13.87 -13.01 12.68
C ALA A 226 13.58 -13.05 11.17
N LYS A 227 12.40 -12.57 10.74
CA LYS A 227 12.03 -12.46 9.32
C LYS A 227 13.07 -11.64 8.54
N LYS A 228 13.42 -10.45 9.06
CA LYS A 228 14.41 -9.56 8.46
C LYS A 228 15.79 -10.21 8.34
N SER A 229 16.30 -10.80 9.42
CA SER A 229 17.61 -11.44 9.40
C SER A 229 17.66 -12.65 8.45
N LEU A 230 16.58 -13.45 8.35
CA LEU A 230 16.52 -14.56 7.38
C LEU A 230 16.50 -14.11 5.92
N TRP A 231 15.84 -12.98 5.64
CA TRP A 231 15.89 -12.38 4.30
C TRP A 231 17.31 -11.96 3.94
N LYS A 232 18.00 -11.25 4.84
CA LYS A 232 19.39 -10.86 4.62
C LYS A 232 20.32 -12.06 4.45
N ALA A 233 20.17 -13.08 5.28
CA ALA A 233 20.92 -14.33 5.14
C ALA A 233 20.70 -14.98 3.76
N SER A 234 19.47 -14.96 3.25
CA SER A 234 19.15 -15.48 1.92
C SER A 234 19.82 -14.64 0.81
N ARG A 235 19.76 -13.31 0.93
CA ARG A 235 20.40 -12.37 0.00
C ARG A 235 21.92 -12.55 -0.02
N ASP A 236 22.54 -12.56 1.15
CA ASP A 236 24.00 -12.63 1.29
C ASP A 236 24.52 -14.01 0.84
N TYR A 237 23.74 -15.08 1.08
CA TYR A 237 24.05 -16.41 0.57
C TYR A 237 24.00 -16.46 -0.96
N MET A 238 22.97 -15.84 -1.58
CA MET A 238 22.88 -15.72 -3.04
C MET A 238 24.02 -14.90 -3.63
N ALA A 239 24.54 -13.91 -2.90
CA ALA A 239 25.71 -13.12 -3.28
C ALA A 239 27.05 -13.84 -3.02
N GLY A 240 27.04 -15.05 -2.46
CA GLY A 240 28.25 -15.81 -2.11
C GLY A 240 28.95 -15.33 -0.83
N ASP A 241 28.37 -14.37 -0.09
CA ASP A 241 28.92 -13.88 1.18
C ASP A 241 28.50 -14.77 2.35
N LEU A 242 29.23 -15.88 2.51
CA LEU A 242 28.97 -16.87 3.55
C LEU A 242 29.19 -16.31 4.97
N SER A 243 30.07 -15.31 5.13
CA SER A 243 30.33 -14.69 6.43
C SER A 243 29.13 -13.85 6.88
N ALA A 244 28.62 -13.00 6.00
CA ALA A 244 27.41 -12.21 6.27
C ALA A 244 26.18 -13.11 6.44
N THR A 245 26.05 -14.16 5.62
CA THR A 245 25.01 -15.18 5.76
C THR A 245 24.96 -15.76 7.18
N LYS A 246 26.12 -16.17 7.71
CA LYS A 246 26.22 -16.78 9.05
C LYS A 246 25.86 -15.79 10.15
N LYS A 247 26.32 -14.55 10.02
CA LYS A 247 25.97 -13.46 10.93
C LYS A 247 24.45 -13.24 10.98
N ASP A 248 23.80 -13.15 9.82
CA ASP A 248 22.37 -12.94 9.75
C ASP A 248 21.57 -14.17 10.24
N LEU A 249 22.05 -15.39 10.03
CA LEU A 249 21.46 -16.60 10.64
C LEU A 249 21.53 -16.56 12.18
N GLN A 250 22.63 -16.07 12.75
CA GLN A 250 22.77 -15.90 14.20
C GLN A 250 21.82 -14.83 14.74
N GLU A 251 21.66 -13.72 14.03
CA GLU A 251 20.69 -12.67 14.38
C GLU A 251 19.25 -13.22 14.34
N ALA A 252 18.91 -14.02 13.31
CA ALA A 252 17.63 -14.68 13.20
C ALA A 252 17.37 -15.65 14.36
N LYS A 253 18.37 -16.47 14.71
CA LYS A 253 18.33 -17.40 15.84
C LYS A 253 18.07 -16.68 17.16
N ALA A 254 18.82 -15.60 17.43
CA ALA A 254 18.67 -14.81 18.65
C ALA A 254 17.26 -14.17 18.74
N ALA A 255 16.74 -13.70 17.61
CA ALA A 255 15.40 -13.13 17.51
C ALA A 255 14.30 -14.18 17.73
N LEU A 256 14.37 -15.36 17.10
CA LEU A 256 13.43 -16.45 17.37
C LEU A 256 13.49 -16.92 18.83
N GLY A 257 14.69 -16.99 19.43
CA GLY A 257 14.85 -17.34 20.85
C GLY A 257 14.13 -16.36 21.79
N LYS A 258 14.11 -15.06 21.43
CA LYS A 258 13.31 -14.05 22.15
C LYS A 258 11.81 -14.22 21.87
N ALA A 259 11.40 -14.62 20.67
CA ALA A 259 10.00 -14.88 20.33
C ALA A 259 9.41 -16.01 21.17
N THR A 260 10.17 -17.08 21.41
CA THR A 260 9.73 -18.22 22.22
C THR A 260 9.39 -17.83 23.65
N LYS A 261 10.04 -16.82 24.24
CA LYS A 261 9.81 -16.43 25.63
C LYS A 261 8.45 -15.77 25.85
N ASN A 262 7.97 -15.03 24.84
CA ASN A 262 6.80 -14.15 24.97
C ASN A 262 5.55 -14.69 24.24
N ALA A 263 5.60 -15.92 23.72
CA ALA A 263 4.56 -16.52 22.89
C ALA A 263 3.64 -17.49 23.67
N ASP A 264 2.42 -17.68 23.17
CA ASP A 264 1.50 -18.74 23.60
C ASP A 264 2.05 -20.14 23.25
N THR A 265 1.44 -21.20 23.81
CA THR A 265 1.92 -22.58 23.65
C THR A 265 1.98 -23.05 22.20
N LYS A 266 1.01 -22.66 21.35
CA LYS A 266 0.95 -23.05 19.94
C LYS A 266 2.03 -22.32 19.14
N THR A 267 2.20 -21.03 19.39
CA THR A 267 3.26 -20.22 18.77
C THR A 267 4.65 -20.68 19.21
N LYS A 268 4.86 -21.00 20.50
CA LYS A 268 6.11 -21.56 21.03
C LYS A 268 6.57 -22.83 20.31
N ALA A 269 5.63 -23.75 20.01
CA ALA A 269 5.94 -24.98 19.29
C ALA A 269 6.41 -24.68 17.85
N LYS A 270 5.73 -23.76 17.15
CA LYS A 270 6.11 -23.32 15.80
C LYS A 270 7.47 -22.62 15.78
N VAL A 271 7.73 -21.69 16.71
CA VAL A 271 9.02 -20.98 16.84
C VAL A 271 10.16 -21.94 17.17
N SER A 272 9.92 -22.93 18.04
CA SER A 272 10.93 -23.94 18.39
C SER A 272 11.32 -24.81 17.20
N LYS A 273 10.38 -25.11 16.29
CA LYS A 273 10.69 -25.81 15.04
C LYS A 273 11.54 -24.93 14.12
N LEU A 274 11.19 -23.66 13.99
CA LEU A 274 11.95 -22.69 13.19
C LEU A 274 13.39 -22.52 13.70
N LEU A 275 13.60 -22.50 15.02
CA LEU A 275 14.93 -22.45 15.63
C LEU A 275 15.80 -23.64 15.23
N LYS A 276 15.26 -24.86 15.30
CA LYS A 276 16.00 -26.07 14.89
C LYS A 276 16.40 -26.02 13.42
N ASP A 277 15.51 -25.48 12.57
CA ASP A 277 15.78 -25.35 11.15
C ASP A 277 16.85 -24.29 10.85
N VAL A 278 16.85 -23.15 11.57
CA VAL A 278 17.95 -22.16 11.50
C VAL A 278 19.28 -22.81 11.88
N GLU A 279 19.32 -23.59 12.96
CA GLU A 279 20.55 -24.26 13.42
C GLU A 279 21.06 -25.30 12.43
N ALA A 280 20.16 -26.03 11.78
CA ALA A 280 20.52 -26.97 10.73
C ALA A 280 21.13 -26.24 9.52
N ILE A 281 20.50 -25.15 9.07
CA ILE A 281 21.00 -24.34 7.95
C ILE A 281 22.35 -23.69 8.30
N GLU A 282 22.51 -23.14 9.51
CA GLU A 282 23.76 -22.51 9.96
C GLU A 282 24.95 -23.49 9.95
N LYS A 283 24.72 -24.76 10.33
CA LYS A 283 25.76 -25.81 10.31
C LYS A 283 26.15 -26.23 8.90
N GLU A 284 25.21 -26.14 7.96
CA GLU A 284 25.40 -26.55 6.56
C GLU A 284 25.83 -25.37 5.66
N ALA A 285 25.70 -24.12 6.13
CA ALA A 285 26.02 -22.92 5.37
C ALA A 285 27.48 -22.88 4.89
N ASP A 286 28.42 -23.40 5.69
CA ASP A 286 29.84 -23.49 5.35
C ASP A 286 30.10 -24.46 4.16
N LYS A 287 29.12 -25.30 3.79
CA LYS A 287 29.25 -26.28 2.70
C LYS A 287 28.79 -25.76 1.33
N GLY A 288 28.28 -24.52 1.25
CA GLY A 288 28.02 -23.81 -0.03
C GLY A 288 27.03 -24.50 -0.99
N ALA A 289 26.20 -25.44 -0.52
CA ALA A 289 25.36 -26.26 -1.38
C ALA A 289 24.03 -25.57 -1.74
N LYS A 290 23.60 -25.63 -3.02
CA LYS A 290 22.29 -25.12 -3.51
C LYS A 290 21.08 -25.50 -2.64
N ALA A 291 21.15 -26.63 -1.91
CA ALA A 291 20.15 -27.04 -0.94
C ALA A 291 19.95 -26.00 0.20
N VAL A 292 21.02 -25.39 0.70
CA VAL A 292 21.01 -24.36 1.75
C VAL A 292 20.20 -23.14 1.31
N GLY A 293 20.35 -22.70 0.05
CA GLY A 293 19.56 -21.59 -0.50
C GLY A 293 18.05 -21.92 -0.60
N LYS A 294 17.69 -23.17 -0.93
CA LYS A 294 16.29 -23.62 -0.95
C LYS A 294 15.70 -23.69 0.47
N ASP A 295 16.50 -24.15 1.42
CA ASP A 295 16.10 -24.27 2.82
C ASP A 295 15.94 -22.90 3.49
N LEU A 296 16.82 -21.94 3.18
CA LEU A 296 16.71 -20.53 3.57
C LEU A 296 15.39 -19.90 3.09
N LYS A 297 15.03 -20.10 1.81
CA LYS A 297 13.74 -19.64 1.27
C LYS A 297 12.56 -20.26 2.01
N GLY A 298 12.57 -21.59 2.19
CA GLY A 298 11.49 -22.30 2.87
C GLY A 298 11.36 -21.91 4.34
N LEU A 299 12.46 -21.53 4.98
CA LEU A 299 12.47 -21.03 6.34
C LEU A 299 11.90 -19.61 6.45
N TYR A 300 12.32 -18.72 5.55
CA TYR A 300 11.79 -17.35 5.47
C TYR A 300 10.26 -17.33 5.32
N GLU A 301 9.70 -18.11 4.39
CA GLU A 301 8.25 -18.16 4.17
C GLU A 301 7.49 -18.63 5.42
N ARG A 302 8.03 -19.61 6.15
CA ARG A 302 7.39 -20.11 7.38
C ARG A 302 7.45 -19.10 8.52
N VAL A 303 8.52 -18.32 8.64
CA VAL A 303 8.58 -17.21 9.61
C VAL A 303 7.61 -16.12 9.21
N LYS A 304 7.51 -15.76 7.92
CA LYS A 304 6.53 -14.80 7.40
C LYS A 304 5.09 -15.22 7.73
N THR A 305 4.71 -16.47 7.42
CA THR A 305 3.38 -16.99 7.76
C THR A 305 3.10 -16.89 9.25
N LEU A 306 4.07 -17.26 10.10
CA LEU A 306 3.88 -17.18 11.55
C LEU A 306 3.73 -15.74 12.05
N THR A 307 4.52 -14.80 11.50
CA THR A 307 4.37 -13.37 11.82
C THR A 307 2.95 -12.89 11.49
N LEU A 308 2.43 -13.21 10.30
CA LEU A 308 1.07 -12.85 9.89
C LEU A 308 0.00 -13.47 10.80
N GLU A 309 0.13 -14.76 11.13
CA GLU A 309 -0.79 -15.43 12.07
C GLU A 309 -0.82 -14.74 13.45
N THR A 310 0.35 -14.35 13.98
CA THR A 310 0.43 -13.68 15.29
C THR A 310 -0.10 -12.25 15.29
N MET A 311 -0.04 -11.56 14.15
CA MET A 311 -0.59 -10.22 13.97
C MET A 311 -2.12 -10.26 13.90
N ASN A 312 -2.68 -11.20 13.14
CA ASN A 312 -4.14 -11.40 13.04
C ASN A 312 -4.77 -11.76 14.40
N LEU A 313 -4.05 -12.46 15.28
CA LEU A 313 -4.49 -12.74 16.65
C LEU A 313 -4.52 -11.50 17.56
N PHE A 314 -3.60 -10.55 17.31
CA PHE A 314 -3.51 -9.30 18.07
C PHE A 314 -4.64 -8.33 17.69
N GLU A 315 -5.00 -8.29 16.40
CA GLU A 315 -6.11 -7.47 15.88
C GLU A 315 -7.49 -8.05 16.23
N ALA A 316 -7.61 -9.36 16.37
CA ALA A 316 -8.86 -10.04 16.77
C ALA A 316 -9.20 -9.92 18.26
N GLY A 317 -8.44 -9.14 19.05
CA GLY A 317 -8.70 -8.95 20.48
C GLY A 317 -8.57 -10.23 21.32
N GLY A 318 -7.73 -11.18 20.89
CA GLY A 318 -7.54 -12.44 21.59
C GLY A 318 -6.99 -12.23 23.00
N THR A 319 -7.85 -12.36 24.01
CA THR A 319 -7.49 -12.36 25.43
C THR A 319 -6.51 -13.48 25.73
N HIS A 320 -5.37 -13.11 26.34
CA HIS A 320 -4.39 -14.01 26.94
C HIS A 320 -4.99 -14.89 28.05
#